data_AF-A0A645FXT3-F1
#
_entry.id   AF-A0A645FXT3-F1
#
_cell.length_a   1.000
_cell.length_b   1.000
_cell.length_c   1.000
_cell.angle_alpha   90.00
_cell.angle_beta   90.00
_cell.angle_gamma   90.00
#
_symmetry.space_group_name_H-M   'P 1'
#
loop_
_entity.id
_entity.type
_entity.pdbx_description
1 polymer ?
#
loop_
_entity_poly.entity_id
_entity_poly.type
_entity_poly.pdbx_seq_one_letter_code
_entity_poly.pdbx_strand_id
1 'polypeptide(L)' 'MIKKVTEQAHTIIVPEMNYGQLVGEVQRYAGMERVVPVNRIDGAFFDPDEILAPIIAAQGGSK' A
#
# COMPACT_ATOMS: atom_id res chain seq x y z
N MET A 1 -4.97 -5.91 -16.15
CA MET A 1 -4.66 -4.47 -15.94
C MET A 1 -3.76 -4.28 -14.72
N ILE A 2 -4.13 -4.76 -13.54
CA ILE A 2 -3.33 -4.67 -12.29
C ILE A 2 -1.91 -5.24 -12.43
N LYS A 3 -1.74 -6.47 -12.93
CA LYS A 3 -0.42 -7.11 -13.11
C LYS A 3 0.63 -6.24 -13.83
N LYS A 4 0.22 -5.52 -14.88
CA LYS A 4 1.15 -4.65 -15.65
C LYS A 4 1.59 -3.43 -14.84
N VAL A 5 0.68 -2.88 -14.02
CA VAL A 5 0.98 -1.73 -13.15
C VAL A 5 1.87 -2.18 -12.00
N THR A 6 1.59 -3.35 -11.42
CA THR A 6 2.38 -3.89 -10.30
C THR A 6 3.80 -4.27 -10.74
N GLU A 7 4.04 -4.61 -12.01
CA GLU A 7 5.38 -4.88 -12.54
C GLU A 7 6.30 -3.64 -12.58
N GLN A 8 5.74 -2.43 -12.65
CA GLN A 8 6.52 -1.19 -12.79
C GLN A 8 6.86 -0.51 -11.45
N ALA A 9 6.14 -0.84 -10.38
CA ALA A 9 6.32 -0.20 -9.07
C ALA A 9 7.34 -0.95 -8.21
N HIS A 10 8.29 -0.27 -7.55
CA HIS A 10 9.23 -0.96 -6.64
C HIS A 10 8.52 -1.44 -5.36
N THR A 11 7.69 -0.57 -4.79
CA THR A 11 6.87 -0.80 -3.60
C THR A 11 5.46 -0.29 -3.86
N ILE A 12 4.44 -1.00 -3.38
CA ILE A 12 3.03 -0.67 -3.58
C ILE A 12 2.38 -0.45 -2.23
N ILE A 13 1.91 0.77 -1.99
CA ILE A 13 1.21 1.13 -0.76
C ILE A 13 -0.28 1.07 -1.04
N VAL A 14 -1.02 0.33 -0.23
CA VAL A 14 -2.45 0.10 -0.41
C VAL A 14 -3.19 0.60 0.82
N PRO A 15 -3.68 1.85 0.79
CA PRO A 15 -4.59 2.35 1.81
C PRO A 15 -5.99 1.76 1.62
N GLU A 16 -6.56 1.22 2.69
CA GLU A 16 -7.88 0.61 2.69
C GLU A 16 -8.62 0.91 4.00
N MET A 17 -9.87 1.36 3.92
CA MET A 17 -10.75 1.55 5.09
C MET A 17 -11.53 0.26 5.44
N ASN A 18 -10.85 -0.89 5.37
CA ASN A 18 -11.45 -2.21 5.56
C ASN A 18 -10.36 -3.25 5.91
N TYR A 19 -10.75 -4.53 6.04
CA TYR A 19 -9.92 -5.65 6.51
C TYR A 19 -8.95 -6.24 5.47
N GLY A 20 -8.63 -5.54 4.38
CA GLY A 20 -7.57 -5.95 3.44
C GLY A 20 -8.05 -6.68 2.17
N GLN A 21 -9.29 -6.44 1.73
CA GLN A 21 -9.81 -7.00 0.49
C GLN A 21 -9.04 -6.50 -0.74
N LEU A 22 -8.75 -5.20 -0.79
CA LEU A 22 -7.96 -4.59 -1.86
C LEU A 22 -6.49 -4.98 -1.72
N VAL A 23 -5.97 -4.98 -0.49
CA VAL A 23 -4.61 -5.47 -0.19
C VAL A 23 -4.41 -6.87 -0.76
N GLY A 24 -5.33 -7.80 -0.47
CA GLY A 24 -5.26 -9.18 -0.95
C GLY A 24 -5.30 -9.29 -2.48
N GLU A 25 -6.11 -8.46 -3.15
CA GLU A 25 -6.17 -8.41 -4.62
C GLU A 25 -4.83 -7.98 -5.21
N VAL A 26 -4.22 -6.92 -4.67
CA VAL A 26 -2.93 -6.41 -5.14
C VAL A 26 -1.82 -7.42 -4.85
N GLN A 27 -1.78 -8.01 -3.66
CA GLN A 27 -0.81 -9.04 -3.28
C GLN A 27 -0.85 -10.25 -4.22
N ARG A 28 -2.04 -10.67 -4.67
CA ARG A 28 -2.19 -11.78 -5.62
C ARG A 28 -1.44 -11.57 -6.94
N TYR A 29 -1.27 -10.32 -7.36
CA TYR A 29 -0.58 -9.99 -8.61
C TYR A 29 0.83 -9.41 -8.41
N ALA A 30 1.13 -8.83 -7.25
CA ALA A 30 2.38 -8.11 -7.00
C ALA A 30 3.42 -8.90 -6.19
N GLY A 31 2.98 -9.90 -5.41
CA GLY A 31 3.79 -10.51 -4.34
C GLY A 31 3.51 -9.86 -2.98
N MET A 32 3.62 -10.64 -1.89
CA MET A 32 3.35 -10.15 -0.53
C MET A 32 4.41 -9.16 -0.06
N GLU A 33 5.65 -9.41 -0.43
CA GLU A 33 6.86 -8.66 -0.04
C GLU A 33 6.93 -7.25 -0.63
N ARG A 34 6.14 -6.96 -1.68
CA ARG A 34 6.13 -5.67 -2.37
C ARG A 34 4.95 -4.79 -1.98
N VAL A 35 4.00 -5.32 -1.22
CA VAL A 35 2.76 -4.62 -0.84
C VAL A 35 2.82 -4.23 0.63
N VAL A 36 2.72 -2.92 0.88
CA VAL A 36 2.61 -2.35 2.23
C VAL A 36 1.13 -2.01 2.49
N PRO A 37 0.44 -2.76 3.34
CA PRO A 37 -0.95 -2.46 3.70
C PRO A 37 -1.02 -1.27 4.65
N VAL A 38 -2.00 -0.38 4.42
CA VAL A 38 -2.34 0.71 5.33
C VAL A 38 -3.84 0.60 5.60
N ASN A 39 -4.19 -0.23 6.58
CA ASN A 39 -5.59 -0.53 6.89
C ASN A 39 -6.12 0.40 7.98
N ARG A 40 -7.35 0.88 7.79
CA ARG A 40 -8.11 1.63 8.79
C ARG A 40 -9.49 0.98 8.97
N ILE A 41 -9.94 0.88 10.22
CA ILE A 41 -11.15 0.10 10.59
C ILE A 41 -12.11 0.93 11.47
N ASP A 42 -11.68 2.10 11.93
CA ASP A 42 -12.45 2.98 12.83
C ASP A 42 -13.54 3.81 12.13
N GLY A 43 -13.64 3.71 10.79
CA GLY A 43 -14.61 4.45 9.99
C GLY A 43 -14.24 5.91 9.71
N ALA A 44 -13.10 6.39 10.19
CA ALA A 44 -12.59 7.71 9.87
C ALA A 44 -11.84 7.71 8.52
N PHE A 45 -11.83 8.84 7.82
CA PHE A 45 -10.95 8.99 6.66
C PHE A 45 -9.49 9.08 7.10
N PHE A 46 -8.58 8.61 6.25
CA PHE A 46 -7.15 8.84 6.44
C PHE A 46 -6.84 10.33 6.48
N ASP A 47 -6.00 10.72 7.42
CA ASP A 47 -5.23 11.95 7.27
C ASP A 47 -4.18 11.75 6.15
N PRO A 48 -3.91 12.76 5.30
CA PRO A 48 -2.89 12.65 4.27
C PRO A 48 -1.52 12.18 4.78
N ASP A 49 -1.14 12.56 6.01
CA ASP A 49 0.14 12.19 6.60
C ASP A 49 0.24 10.68 6.88
N GLU A 50 -0.88 10.01 7.12
CA GLU A 50 -0.93 8.56 7.33
C GLU A 50 -0.63 7.76 6.06
N ILE A 51 -0.91 8.34 4.88
CA ILE A 51 -0.54 7.77 3.59
C ILE A 51 0.87 8.20 3.20
N LEU A 52 1.28 9.43 3.54
CA LEU A 52 2.60 9.95 3.22
C LEU A 52 3.72 9.26 4.00
N ALA A 53 3.52 9.00 5.30
CA ALA A 53 4.51 8.36 6.15
C ALA A 53 5.05 7.02 5.59
N PRO A 54 4.21 6.04 5.18
CA PRO A 54 4.71 4.80 4.59
C PRO A 54 5.37 5.01 3.22
N ILE A 55 4.98 6.03 2.44
CA ILE A 55 5.67 6.38 1.17
C ILE A 55 7.12 6.79 1.46
N ILE A 56 7.32 7.68 2.45
CA ILE A 56 8.64 8.14 2.86
C ILE A 56 9.49 6.98 3.41
N ALA A 57 8.89 6.12 4.25
CA ALA A 57 9.59 4.97 4.80
C ALA A 57 10.04 3.98 3.71
N ALA A 58 9.20 3.75 2.69
CA ALA A 58 9.49 2.86 1.57
C ALA A 58 10.57 3.37 0.61
N GLN A 59 10.75 4.69 0.49
CA GLN A 59 11.79 5.26 -0.38
C GLN A 59 13.22 5.01 0.12
N GLY A 60 13.39 4.53 1.36
CA GLY A 60 14.70 4.45 1.99
C GLY A 60 15.23 5.85 2.23
N GLY A 61 14.98 6.40 3.43
CA GLY A 61 15.58 7.66 3.82
C GLY A 61 17.07 7.60 3.56
N SER A 62 17.55 8.42 2.62
CA SER A 62 18.97 8.60 2.38
C SER A 62 19.64 9.01 3.68
N LYS A 63 20.36 8.06 4.28
CA LYS A 63 21.50 8.31 5.14
C LYS A 63 22.65 7.49 4.59
#